data_AF-A0A1I8AE80-F1
#
_entry.id   AF-A0A1I8AE80-F1
#
_cell.length_a   1.000
_cell.length_b   1.000
_cell.length_c   1.000
_cell.angle_alpha   90.00
_cell.angle_beta   90.00
_cell.angle_gamma   90.00
#
_symmetry.space_group_name_H-M   'P 1'
#
loop_
_entity.id
_entity.type
_entity.pdbx_description
1 polymer ?
#
loop_
_entity_poly.entity_id
_entity_poly.type
_entity_poly.pdbx_seq_one_letter_code
_entity_poly.pdbx_strand_id
1 'polypeptide(L)'
;MSSCDDDWYGDDCDLPRCGQRGIIDYKTRKCVCKQNFLPPFCRSCRPEFWGENCELKRFSSVSEPDDYSAYTPFVLLVAFLLFTVTLLAIAGYKRWQRRTAVDRSPPPKYDQIVHDRPPSYSEATGVEKECQQHI
;
A
#
# COMPACT_ATOMS: atom_id res chain seq x y z
N MET A 1 63.86 35.19 3.78
CA MET A 1 62.52 35.11 4.36
C MET A 1 61.89 33.84 3.83
N SER A 2 61.75 32.82 4.68
CA SER A 2 61.00 31.61 4.33
C SER A 2 59.54 32.03 4.15
N SER A 3 59.02 31.90 2.93
CA SER A 3 57.59 32.07 2.70
C SER A 3 56.86 30.97 3.46
N CYS A 4 55.80 31.33 4.20
CA CYS A 4 54.89 30.33 4.76
C CYS A 4 54.24 29.51 3.65
N ASP A 5 53.79 28.30 4.00
CA ASP A 5 52.91 27.51 3.14
C ASP A 5 51.64 28.30 2.81
N ASP A 6 51.03 28.03 1.65
CA ASP A 6 49.89 28.79 1.11
C ASP A 6 48.70 28.89 2.08
N ASP A 7 48.56 27.93 2.98
CA ASP A 7 47.46 27.84 3.95
C ASP A 7 47.73 28.58 5.26
N TRP A 8 48.95 29.07 5.47
CA TRP A 8 49.39 29.72 6.70
C TRP A 8 49.95 31.12 6.42
N TYR A 9 49.96 31.96 7.45
CA TYR A 9 50.54 33.30 7.40
C TYR A 9 50.89 33.78 8.81
N GLY A 10 51.47 34.98 8.90
CA GLY A 10 51.99 35.55 10.14
C GLY A 10 53.51 35.51 10.18
N ASP A 11 54.09 36.20 11.16
CA ASP A 11 55.56 36.30 11.29
C ASP A 11 56.20 34.92 11.53
N ASP A 12 55.47 34.03 12.21
CA ASP A 12 55.89 32.66 12.52
C ASP A 12 55.11 31.58 11.75
N CYS A 13 54.33 31.96 10.72
CA CYS A 13 53.46 31.04 9.97
C CYS A 13 52.45 30.26 10.84
N ASP A 14 51.97 30.88 11.92
CA ASP A 14 51.17 30.25 12.96
C ASP A 14 49.66 30.52 12.83
N LEU A 15 49.26 31.38 11.89
CA LEU A 15 47.86 31.74 11.65
C LEU A 15 47.33 31.06 10.38
N PRO A 16 46.19 30.33 10.47
CA PRO A 16 45.60 29.69 9.30
C PRO A 16 44.81 30.68 8.44
N ARG A 17 44.87 30.53 7.12
CA ARG A 17 44.03 31.30 6.19
C ARG A 17 42.63 30.68 6.06
N CYS A 18 41.63 31.31 6.67
CA CYS A 18 40.24 30.79 6.73
C CYS A 18 39.39 30.93 5.45
N GLY A 19 40.01 31.23 4.31
CA GLY A 19 39.29 31.56 3.07
C GLY A 19 38.28 32.70 3.25
N GLN A 20 37.32 32.81 2.33
CA GLN A 20 36.23 33.81 2.43
C GLN A 20 35.07 33.35 3.35
N ARG A 21 35.13 32.09 3.81
CA ARG A 21 34.03 31.37 4.49
C ARG A 21 34.22 31.27 6.00
N GLY A 22 35.29 31.82 6.54
CA GLY A 22 35.60 31.78 7.97
C GLY A 22 36.30 33.03 8.47
N ILE A 23 36.38 33.16 9.78
CA ILE A 23 37.14 34.21 10.47
C ILE A 23 38.17 33.57 11.38
N ILE A 24 39.30 34.25 11.58
CA ILE A 24 40.34 33.78 12.49
C ILE A 24 39.98 34.20 13.90
N ASP A 25 39.93 33.23 14.81
CA ASP A 25 39.93 33.51 16.24
C ASP A 25 41.39 33.57 16.72
N TYR A 26 41.86 34.80 16.96
CA TYR A 26 43.23 35.05 17.43
C TYR A 26 43.51 34.48 18.82
N LYS A 27 42.49 34.21 19.65
CA LYS A 27 42.69 33.60 20.97
C LYS A 27 43.05 32.13 20.84
N THR A 28 42.38 31.41 19.95
CA THR A 28 42.58 29.98 19.75
C THR A 28 43.51 29.64 18.58
N ARG A 29 43.93 30.66 17.81
CA ARG A 29 44.72 30.56 16.55
C ARG A 29 44.10 29.58 15.55
N LYS A 30 42.77 29.56 15.46
CA LYS A 30 42.01 28.65 14.60
C LYS A 30 40.97 29.41 13.77
N CYS A 31 40.61 28.82 12.64
CA CYS A 31 39.49 29.30 11.85
C CYS A 31 38.15 28.89 12.43
N VAL A 32 37.30 29.87 12.64
CA VAL A 32 35.88 29.69 12.92
C VAL A 32 35.13 29.76 11.59
N CYS A 33 34.72 28.60 11.09
CA CYS A 33 34.02 28.47 9.82
C CYS A 33 32.54 28.82 9.97
N LYS A 34 32.00 29.52 8.97
CA LYS A 34 30.57 29.82 8.91
C LYS A 34 29.78 28.60 8.41
N GLN A 35 28.54 28.46 8.86
CA GLN A 35 27.58 27.46 8.37
C GLN A 35 28.09 26.01 8.50
N ASN A 36 28.12 25.27 7.39
CA ASN A 36 28.45 23.85 7.31
C ASN A 36 29.87 23.60 6.78
N PHE A 37 30.75 24.61 6.79
CA PHE A 37 32.15 24.44 6.40
C PHE A 37 32.97 23.84 7.55
N LEU A 38 33.97 23.05 7.21
CA LEU A 38 34.85 22.36 8.16
C LEU A 38 36.14 23.16 8.43
N PRO A 39 36.61 23.20 9.69
CA PRO A 39 37.98 23.62 10.01
C PRO A 39 38.98 22.60 9.43
N PRO A 40 40.26 22.97 9.22
CA PRO A 40 40.95 24.16 9.73
C PRO A 40 40.95 25.39 8.80
N PHE A 41 40.54 25.29 7.52
CA PHE A 41 40.62 26.40 6.55
C PHE A 41 39.29 26.82 5.95
N CYS A 42 38.18 26.19 6.35
CA CYS A 42 36.82 26.52 5.88
C CYS A 42 36.63 26.40 4.37
N ARG A 43 37.33 25.46 3.73
CA ARG A 43 37.24 25.20 2.27
C ARG A 43 36.29 24.07 1.94
N SER A 44 36.17 23.09 2.83
CA SER A 44 35.39 21.87 2.60
C SER A 44 34.09 21.89 3.38
N CYS A 45 33.05 21.29 2.81
CA CYS A 45 31.77 21.07 3.49
C CYS A 45 31.84 19.91 4.47
N ARG A 46 31.00 19.95 5.51
CA ARG A 46 30.69 18.79 6.36
C ARG A 46 30.22 17.61 5.48
N PRO A 47 30.47 16.35 5.86
CA PRO A 47 30.21 15.18 4.98
C PRO A 47 28.77 15.07 4.46
N GLU A 48 27.80 15.56 5.24
CA GLU A 48 26.38 15.57 4.89
C GLU A 48 25.97 16.75 4.00
N PHE A 49 26.86 17.71 3.74
CA PHE A 49 26.55 18.95 3.03
C PHE A 49 27.42 19.08 1.77
N TRP A 50 26.88 19.73 0.74
CA TRP A 50 27.55 19.94 -0.53
C TRP A 50 27.03 21.22 -1.21
N GLY A 51 27.58 21.52 -2.39
CA GLY A 51 27.35 22.77 -3.11
C GLY A 51 28.36 23.85 -2.76
N GLU A 52 28.36 24.94 -3.53
CA GLU A 52 29.33 26.04 -3.39
C GLU A 52 29.30 26.63 -1.98
N ASN A 53 28.12 26.67 -1.35
CA ASN A 53 27.91 27.21 -0.01
C ASN A 53 27.71 26.17 1.09
N CYS A 54 27.90 24.88 0.81
CA CYS A 54 27.57 23.80 1.77
C CYS A 54 26.13 23.89 2.32
N GLU A 55 25.20 24.43 1.53
CA GLU A 55 23.80 24.63 1.92
C GLU A 55 22.93 23.43 1.57
N LEU A 56 23.35 22.62 0.60
CA LEU A 56 22.60 21.46 0.14
C LEU A 56 22.95 20.27 1.04
N LYS A 57 21.96 19.73 1.74
CA LYS A 57 22.13 18.50 2.52
C LYS A 57 21.99 17.29 1.59
N ARG A 58 22.95 16.37 1.62
CA ARG A 58 22.81 15.05 1.00
C ARG A 58 21.69 14.33 1.73
N PHE A 59 20.66 13.92 1.01
CA PHE A 59 19.54 13.18 1.61
C PHE A 59 20.11 12.00 2.40
N SER A 60 19.82 11.98 3.70
CA SER A 60 20.10 10.84 4.57
C SER A 60 19.56 9.58 3.89
N SER A 61 20.28 8.47 4.03
CA SER A 61 19.82 7.14 3.60
C SER A 61 18.34 7.02 3.93
N VAL A 62 17.53 6.70 2.92
CA VAL A 62 16.14 6.29 3.09
C VAL A 62 16.10 5.43 4.34
N SER A 63 15.53 5.96 5.43
CA SER A 63 15.18 5.13 6.56
C SER A 63 14.25 4.10 5.97
N GLU A 64 14.72 2.86 5.92
CA GLU A 64 13.91 1.69 5.66
C GLU A 64 12.59 1.91 6.40
N PRO A 65 11.42 1.81 5.75
CA PRO A 65 10.17 2.05 6.43
C PRO A 65 10.02 1.02 7.56
N ASP A 66 10.41 1.43 8.77
CA ASP A 66 10.20 0.73 10.04
C ASP A 66 8.70 0.58 10.38
N ASP A 67 7.81 0.95 9.45
CA ASP A 67 6.36 0.78 9.53
C ASP A 67 5.89 -0.66 9.27
N TYR A 68 6.79 -1.59 8.92
CA TYR A 68 6.52 -3.03 9.06
C TYR A 68 6.68 -3.46 10.53
N SER A 69 5.90 -2.82 11.40
CA SER A 69 5.73 -3.24 12.79
C SER A 69 5.18 -4.67 12.82
N ALA A 70 5.65 -5.50 13.75
CA ALA A 70 5.25 -6.92 13.89
C ALA A 70 3.72 -7.13 14.00
N TYR A 71 2.96 -6.07 14.27
CA TYR A 71 1.50 -6.05 14.32
C TYR A 71 0.81 -5.96 12.95
N THR A 72 1.49 -5.48 11.89
CA THR A 72 0.90 -5.36 10.54
C THR A 72 0.37 -6.68 9.97
N PRO A 73 1.06 -7.84 10.07
CA PRO A 73 0.49 -9.09 9.59
C PRO A 73 -0.74 -9.51 10.41
N PHE A 74 -0.77 -9.26 11.72
CA PHE A 74 -1.92 -9.60 12.57
C PHE A 74 -3.13 -8.72 12.25
N VAL A 75 -2.94 -7.42 12.03
CA VAL A 75 -4.02 -6.49 11.66
C VAL A 75 -4.61 -6.87 10.31
N LEU A 76 -3.78 -7.20 9.31
CA LEU A 76 -4.24 -7.64 8.00
C LEU A 76 -5.00 -8.98 8.08
N LEU A 77 -4.51 -9.93 8.88
CA LEU A 77 -5.17 -11.22 9.08
C LEU A 77 -6.55 -11.04 9.73
N VAL A 78 -6.64 -10.24 10.80
CA VAL A 78 -7.92 -9.95 11.49
C VAL A 78 -8.89 -9.25 10.54
N ALA A 79 -8.42 -8.25 9.78
CA ALA A 79 -9.25 -7.57 8.79
C ALA A 79 -9.78 -8.53 7.71
N PHE A 80 -8.94 -9.45 7.21
CA PHE A 80 -9.34 -10.47 6.24
C PHE A 80 -10.36 -11.45 6.82
N LEU A 81 -10.19 -11.90 8.07
CA LEU A 81 -11.15 -12.77 8.74
C LEU A 81 -12.50 -12.08 8.93
N LEU A 82 -12.52 -10.81 9.37
CA LEU A 82 -13.77 -10.06 9.50
C LEU A 82 -14.46 -9.85 8.16
N PHE A 83 -13.70 -9.58 7.10
CA PHE A 83 -14.25 -9.42 5.76
C PHE A 83 -14.84 -10.73 5.21
N THR A 84 -14.17 -11.87 5.42
CA THR A 84 -14.69 -13.16 4.97
C THR A 84 -15.95 -13.58 5.72
N VAL A 85 -15.99 -13.39 7.05
CA VAL A 85 -17.18 -13.68 7.88
C VAL A 85 -18.37 -12.81 7.47
N THR A 86 -18.16 -11.52 7.23
CA THR A 86 -19.24 -10.61 6.80
C THR A 86 -19.78 -10.99 5.43
N LEU A 87 -18.93 -11.35 4.46
CA LEU A 87 -19.38 -11.85 3.16
C LEU A 87 -20.18 -13.15 3.27
N LEU A 88 -19.74 -14.10 4.10
CA LEU A 88 -20.47 -15.34 4.34
C LEU A 88 -21.82 -15.09 5.01
N ALA A 89 -21.89 -14.17 5.97
CA ALA A 89 -23.14 -13.77 6.62
C ALA A 89 -24.12 -13.15 5.62
N ILE A 90 -23.67 -12.27 4.72
CA ILE A 90 -24.51 -11.66 3.68
C ILE A 90 -24.99 -12.72 2.68
N ALA A 91 -24.10 -13.61 2.24
CA ALA A 91 -24.46 -14.69 1.32
C ALA A 91 -25.45 -15.68 1.96
N GLY A 92 -25.25 -16.02 3.23
CA GLY A 92 -26.16 -16.83 4.04
C GLY A 92 -27.51 -16.16 4.20
N TYR A 93 -27.54 -14.88 4.54
CA TYR A 93 -28.76 -14.08 4.68
C TYR A 93 -29.56 -14.02 3.36
N LYS A 94 -28.89 -13.76 2.22
CA LYS A 94 -29.55 -13.77 0.91
C LYS A 94 -30.08 -15.16 0.55
N ARG A 95 -29.36 -16.24 0.84
CA ARG A 95 -29.85 -17.61 0.63
C ARG A 95 -31.03 -17.94 1.53
N TRP A 96 -31.00 -17.51 2.78
CA TRP A 96 -32.09 -17.71 3.73
C TRP A 96 -33.35 -16.96 3.34
N GLN A 97 -33.23 -15.70 2.89
CA GLN A 97 -34.36 -14.94 2.34
C GLN A 97 -34.99 -15.62 1.13
N ARG A 98 -34.19 -16.20 0.23
CA ARG A 98 -34.73 -16.96 -0.92
C ARG A 98 -35.49 -18.21 -0.46
N ARG A 99 -34.99 -18.92 0.55
CA ARG A 99 -35.66 -20.11 1.09
C ARG A 99 -36.98 -19.76 1.78
N THR A 100 -37.01 -18.71 2.59
CA THR A 100 -38.24 -18.27 3.28
C THR A 100 -39.27 -17.65 2.34
N ALA A 101 -38.86 -17.10 1.20
CA ALA A 101 -39.78 -16.67 0.14
C ALA A 101 -40.49 -17.85 -0.55
N VAL A 102 -39.80 -18.98 -0.73
CA VAL A 102 -40.39 -20.21 -1.30
C VAL A 102 -41.41 -20.82 -0.35
N ASP A 103 -41.12 -20.90 0.96
CA ASP A 103 -42.04 -21.47 1.96
C ASP A 103 -43.29 -20.60 2.24
N ARG A 104 -43.29 -19.33 1.85
CA ARG A 104 -44.43 -18.41 2.00
C ARG A 104 -45.25 -18.24 0.73
N SER A 105 -44.92 -18.96 -0.34
CA SER A 105 -45.70 -18.88 -1.57
C SER A 105 -47.07 -19.51 -1.34
N PRO A 106 -48.18 -18.77 -1.51
CA PRO A 106 -49.51 -19.38 -1.42
C PRO A 106 -49.62 -20.52 -2.44
N PRO A 107 -50.35 -21.59 -2.15
CA PRO A 107 -50.51 -22.70 -3.09
C PRO A 107 -51.05 -22.17 -4.44
N PRO A 108 -50.63 -22.77 -5.57
CA PRO A 108 -51.06 -22.32 -6.89
C PRO A 108 -52.59 -22.32 -6.97
N LYS A 109 -53.18 -21.27 -7.57
CA LYS A 109 -54.63 -21.18 -7.76
C LYS A 109 -55.09 -22.30 -8.71
N TYR A 110 -56.17 -22.99 -8.33
CA TYR A 110 -56.76 -24.12 -9.06
C TYR A 110 -57.13 -23.82 -10.52
N ASP A 111 -57.27 -22.55 -10.91
CA ASP A 111 -57.54 -22.11 -12.29
C ASP A 111 -56.39 -22.39 -13.28
N GLN A 112 -55.19 -22.76 -12.80
CA GLN A 112 -54.04 -23.11 -13.65
C GLN A 112 -53.88 -24.60 -13.92
N ILE A 113 -54.74 -25.44 -13.36
CA ILE A 113 -54.79 -26.85 -13.75
C ILE A 113 -55.59 -26.88 -15.06
N VAL A 114 -54.87 -26.96 -16.18
CA VAL A 114 -55.48 -27.29 -17.47
C VAL A 114 -56.18 -28.62 -17.28
N HIS A 115 -57.51 -28.59 -17.19
CA HIS A 115 -58.31 -29.78 -17.41
C HIS A 115 -58.15 -30.10 -18.89
N ASP A 116 -57.11 -30.87 -19.22
CA ASP A 116 -57.03 -31.52 -20.51
C ASP A 116 -58.37 -32.22 -20.72
N ARG A 117 -59.05 -31.84 -21.80
CA ARG A 117 -60.34 -32.41 -22.18
C ARG A 117 -60.19 -33.93 -22.06
N PRO A 118 -61.06 -34.63 -21.32
CA PRO A 118 -60.98 -36.08 -21.28
C PRO A 118 -61.02 -36.61 -22.72
N PRO A 119 -60.16 -37.58 -23.08
CA PRO A 119 -60.02 -38.04 -24.47
C PRO A 119 -61.38 -38.47 -25.03
N SER A 120 -61.61 -38.21 -26.32
CA SER A 120 -62.85 -38.63 -26.99
C SER A 120 -62.86 -40.16 -27.10
N TYR A 121 -64.01 -40.81 -26.87
CA TYR A 121 -64.17 -42.27 -27.01
C TYR A 121 -63.72 -42.83 -28.38
N SER A 122 -63.72 -41.98 -29.42
CA SER A 122 -63.20 -42.33 -30.74
C SER A 122 -61.68 -42.51 -30.80
N GLU A 123 -60.93 -41.86 -29.91
CA GLU A 123 -59.47 -41.99 -29.82
C GLU A 123 -59.07 -43.23 -29.00
N ALA A 124 -59.87 -43.60 -27.98
CA ALA A 124 -59.61 -44.79 -27.16
C ALA A 124 -59.78 -46.12 -27.92
N THR A 125 -60.63 -46.16 -28.95
CA THR A 125 -60.88 -47.38 -29.75
C THR A 125 -59.91 -47.57 -30.93
N GLY A 126 -59.08 -46.57 -31.23
CA GLY A 126 -58.01 -46.68 -32.23
C GLY A 126 -56.77 -47.41 -31.71
N VAL A 127 -56.47 -47.27 -30.42
CA VAL A 127 -55.28 -47.87 -29.77
C VAL A 127 -55.44 -49.38 -29.56
N GLU A 128 -56.68 -49.88 -29.43
CA GLU A 128 -56.93 -51.31 -29.19
C GLU A 128 -56.66 -52.19 -30.42
N LYS A 129 -56.70 -51.63 -31.64
CA LYS A 129 -56.44 -52.40 -32.87
C LYS A 129 -54.95 -52.52 -33.22
N GLU A 130 -54.09 -51.65 -32.68
CA GLU A 130 -52.66 -51.69 -32.95
C GLU A 130 -51.91 -52.70 -32.05
N CYS A 131 -52.50 -53.11 -30.92
CA CYS A 131 -51.91 -54.14 -30.04
C CYS A 131 -52.27 -55.59 -30.40
N GLN A 132 -53.14 -55.85 -31.39
CA GLN A 132 -53.56 -57.22 -31.76
C GLN A 132 -52.94 -57.76 -33.05
N GLN A 133 -52.08 -57.00 -33.74
CA GLN A 133 -51.52 -57.39 -35.03
C GLN A 133 -50.04 -57.86 -34.97
N HIS A 134 -49.52 -58.06 -33.75
CA HIS A 134 -48.20 -58.64 -33.49
C HIS A 134 -48.29 -59.79 -32.47
N ILE A 135 -49.01 -60.87 -32.81
CA ILE A 135 -48.74 -62.24 -32.33
C ILE A 135 -48.92 -63.18 -33.52
#